data_AF-L8JH37-F1
#
_entry.id   AF-L8JH37-F1
#
_cell.length_a   1.000
_cell.length_b   1.000
_cell.length_c   1.000
_cell.angle_alpha   90.00
_cell.angle_beta   90.00
_cell.angle_gamma   90.00
#
_symmetry.space_group_name_H-M   'P 1'
#
loop_
_entity.id
_entity.type
_entity.pdbx_description
1 polymer ?
#
loop_
_entity_poly.entity_id
_entity_poly.type
_entity_poly.pdbx_seq_one_letter_code
_entity_poly.pdbx_strand_id
1 'polypeptide(L)' 'MSKKRELYFFKDYFEKFYDDQSEKVQKKILWTLKIVEEIDRIPEIYLKHLKNTSGLYE' A
#
# COMPACT_ATOMS: atom_id res chain seq x y z
N MET A 1 12.94 -0.71 -13.36
CA MET A 1 12.85 0.42 -12.41
C MET A 1 13.49 -0.02 -11.10
N SER A 2 14.11 0.89 -10.34
CA SER A 2 14.73 0.55 -9.05
C SER A 2 13.69 0.69 -7.95
N LYS A 3 13.52 -0.34 -7.10
CA LYS A 3 12.64 -0.26 -5.91
C LYS A 3 13.09 0.92 -5.03
N LYS A 4 12.14 1.77 -4.65
CA LYS A 4 12.36 2.94 -3.78
C LYS A 4 12.02 2.64 -2.33
N ARG A 5 11.13 1.69 -2.09
CA ARG A 5 10.71 1.24 -0.76
C ARG A 5 10.72 -0.27 -0.69
N GLU A 6 10.74 -0.79 0.53
CA GLU A 6 10.48 -2.20 0.81
C GLU A 6 9.05 -2.35 1.32
N LEU A 7 8.42 -3.47 0.96
CA LEU A 7 7.07 -3.81 1.37
C LEU A 7 7.11 -4.96 2.37
N TYR A 8 6.49 -4.74 3.53
CA TYR A 8 6.34 -5.75 4.57
C TYR A 8 4.88 -5.85 4.99
N PHE A 9 4.41 -7.08 5.19
CA PHE A 9 3.10 -7.33 5.78
C PHE A 9 3.25 -7.63 7.26
N PHE A 10 2.45 -6.95 8.08
CA PHE A 10 2.45 -7.15 9.52
C PHE A 10 1.44 -8.24 9.91
N LYS A 11 1.96 -9.34 10.46
CA LYS A 11 1.17 -10.54 10.79
C LYS A 11 0.34 -11.01 9.58
N ASP A 12 -0.87 -11.49 9.81
CA ASP A 12 -1.78 -12.06 8.83
C ASP A 12 -2.97 -11.14 8.49
N TYR A 13 -2.99 -9.91 9.01
CA TYR A 13 -4.14 -8.99 8.82
C TYR A 13 -4.37 -8.64 7.36
N PHE A 14 -3.29 -8.32 6.63
CA PHE A 14 -3.38 -7.98 5.21
C PHE A 14 -3.77 -9.20 4.39
N GLU A 15 -3.17 -10.36 4.65
CA GLU A 15 -3.42 -11.60 3.91
C GLU A 15 -4.89 -12.03 4.05
N LYS A 16 -5.41 -12.07 5.29
CA LYS A 16 -6.84 -12.33 5.54
C LYS A 16 -7.76 -11.35 4.81
N PHE A 17 -7.46 -10.05 4.89
CA PHE A 17 -8.24 -9.04 4.17
C PHE A 17 -8.18 -9.23 2.66
N TYR A 18 -7.01 -9.54 2.12
CA TYR A 18 -6.74 -9.70 0.69
C TYR A 18 -7.43 -10.93 0.11
N ASP A 19 -7.41 -12.05 0.84
CA ASP A 19 -8.05 -13.32 0.44
C ASP A 19 -9.57 -13.20 0.35
N ASP A 20 -10.17 -12.34 1.18
CA ASP A 20 -11.60 -12.04 1.14
C ASP A 20 -12.02 -11.14 -0.05
N GLN A 21 -11.07 -10.62 -0.83
CA GLN A 21 -11.37 -9.74 -1.97
C GLN A 21 -11.59 -10.51 -3.28
N SER A 22 -12.47 -9.98 -4.13
CA SER A 22 -12.59 -10.49 -5.52
C SER A 22 -11.28 -10.32 -6.30
N GLU A 23 -11.02 -11.16 -7.29
CA GLU A 23 -9.81 -11.08 -8.14
C GLU A 23 -9.59 -9.67 -8.72
N LYS A 24 -10.67 -8.98 -9.09
CA LYS A 24 -10.60 -7.62 -9.65
C LYS A 24 -10.07 -6.63 -8.61
N VAL A 25 -10.46 -6.76 -7.35
CA VAL A 25 -10.02 -5.91 -6.26
C VAL A 25 -8.59 -6.27 -5.84
N GLN A 26 -8.28 -7.57 -5.76
CA GLN A 26 -6.93 -8.06 -5.52
C GLN A 26 -5.91 -7.50 -6.52
N LYS A 27 -6.24 -7.50 -7.82
CA LYS A 27 -5.39 -6.91 -8.88
C LYS A 27 -5.14 -5.42 -8.66
N LYS A 28 -6.16 -4.67 -8.22
CA LYS A 28 -6.00 -3.23 -7.91
C LYS A 28 -5.09 -3.01 -6.71
N ILE A 29 -5.25 -3.80 -5.65
CA ILE A 29 -4.42 -3.71 -4.43
C ILE A 29 -2.95 -3.95 -4.79
N LEU A 30 -2.65 -5.05 -5.50
CA LEU A 30 -1.26 -5.37 -5.91
C LEU A 30 -0.66 -4.27 -6.79
N TRP A 31 -1.46 -3.73 -7.73
CA TRP A 31 -1.02 -2.63 -8.58
C TRP A 31 -0.68 -1.37 -7.79
N THR A 32 -1.51 -1.02 -6.79
CA THR A 32 -1.24 0.12 -5.90
C THR A 32 0.02 -0.09 -5.08
N LEU A 33 0.21 -1.28 -4.48
CA LEU A 33 1.41 -1.59 -3.70
C LEU A 33 2.69 -1.48 -4.55
N LYS A 34 2.65 -1.98 -5.79
CA LYS A 34 3.77 -1.85 -6.73
C LYS A 34 4.10 -0.38 -7.02
N ILE A 35 3.09 0.46 -7.22
CA ILE A 35 3.28 1.90 -7.44
C ILE A 35 3.94 2.57 -6.24
N VAL A 36 3.47 2.26 -5.04
CA VAL A 36 4.05 2.80 -3.79
C VAL A 36 5.51 2.38 -3.64
N GLU A 37 5.85 1.18 -4.09
CA GLU A 37 7.22 0.64 -4.06
C GLU A 37 8.17 1.32 -5.08
N GLU A 38 7.66 1.71 -6.26
CA GLU A 38 8.47 2.21 -7.37
C GLU A 38 8.56 3.76 -7.43
N ILE A 39 7.55 4.48 -6.96
CA ILE A 39 7.48 5.95 -7.09
C ILE A 39 8.20 6.64 -5.93
N ASP A 40 9.15 7.54 -6.21
CA ASP A 40 9.87 8.27 -5.15
C ASP A 40 8.97 9.21 -4.33
N ARG A 41 8.09 9.98 -4.99
CA ARG A 41 7.20 10.96 -4.33
C ARG A 41 5.74 10.72 -4.71
N ILE A 42 4.91 10.43 -3.71
CA ILE A 42 3.48 10.15 -3.90
C ILE A 42 2.69 11.41 -3.49
N PRO A 43 1.81 11.94 -4.35
CA PRO A 43 0.96 13.06 -3.99
C PRO A 43 0.05 12.75 -2.80
N GLU A 44 -0.14 13.73 -1.90
CA GLU A 44 -0.98 13.58 -0.70
C GLU A 44 -2.43 13.23 -1.03
N ILE A 45 -2.93 13.61 -2.21
CA ILE A 45 -4.28 13.24 -2.68
C ILE A 45 -4.48 11.72 -2.82
N TYR A 46 -3.41 10.93 -2.87
CA TYR A 46 -3.44 9.47 -3.00
C TYR A 46 -2.86 8.72 -1.80
N LEU A 47 -2.03 9.37 -0.98
CA LEU A 47 -1.43 8.78 0.21
C LEU A 47 -1.25 9.88 1.25
N LYS A 48 -2.28 10.06 2.07
CA LYS A 48 -2.42 11.16 3.02
C LYS A 48 -1.89 10.77 4.39
N HIS A 49 -1.17 11.68 5.04
CA HIS A 49 -0.70 11.43 6.40
C HIS A 49 -1.87 11.45 7.40
N LEU A 50 -1.92 10.46 8.29
CA LEU A 50 -2.90 10.39 9.36
C LEU A 50 -2.56 11.40 10.47
N LYS A 51 -3.48 12.32 10.76
CA LYS A 51 -3.29 13.32 11.82
C LYS A 51 -3.09 12.66 13.18
N ASN A 52 -2.26 13.26 14.02
CA ASN A 52 -1.92 12.76 15.37
C ASN A 52 -1.26 11.37 15.38
N THR A 53 -0.64 10.97 14.26
CA THR A 53 0.18 9.75 14.18
C THR A 53 1.59 10.11 13.74
N SER A 54 2.52 9.17 13.88
CA SER A 54 3.89 9.32 13.38
C SER A 54 4.12 8.30 12.27
N GLY A 55 4.22 8.79 11.03
CA GLY A 55 4.60 7.96 9.87
C GLY A 55 3.52 6.99 9.39
N LEU A 56 2.25 7.22 9.75
CA LEU A 56 1.12 6.46 9.20
C LEU A 56 0.40 7.27 8.11
N TYR A 57 -0.01 6.56 7.07
CA TYR A 57 -0.64 7.15 5.88
C TYR A 57 -1.83 6.29 5.45
N GLU A 58 -2.84 6.93 4.83
CA GLU A 58 -4.03 6.29 4.23
C GLU A 58 -4.33 6.82 2.83
#